data_AF-F3BBB1-F1
#
_entry.id   AF-F3BBB1-F1
#
_cell.length_a   1.000
_cell.length_b   1.000
_cell.length_c   1.000
_cell.angle_alpha   90.00
_cell.angle_beta   90.00
_cell.angle_gamma   90.00
#
_symmetry.space_group_name_H-M   'P 1'
#
loop_
_entity.id
_entity.type
_entity.pdbx_description
1 polymer ?
#
loop_
_entity_poly.entity_id
_entity_poly.type
_entity_poly.pdbx_seq_one_letter_code
_entity_poly.pdbx_strand_id
1 'polypeptide(L)'
;MTKKFFVLLVCSMVLTGCASSKQENTQKQEFVREESSLINSPEMMNYKYRVKLTGKSNNAKQKSYYTVLTNDKSLTFETVDRKFWSSSIEDKNDFYIVAHGIAE
;
A
#
# COMPACT_ATOMS: atom_id res chain seq x y z
N MET A 1 21.25 32.90 48.62
CA MET A 1 20.33 31.74 48.67
C MET A 1 18.90 32.25 48.63
N THR A 2 18.22 32.10 47.51
CA THR A 2 16.80 32.42 47.36
C THR A 2 16.13 31.21 46.70
N LYS A 3 15.62 30.31 47.55
CA LYS A 3 14.72 29.24 47.12
C LYS A 3 13.36 29.87 46.85
N LYS A 4 12.93 29.90 45.59
CA LYS A 4 11.54 30.18 45.21
C LYS A 4 10.89 28.88 44.74
N PHE A 5 9.92 28.43 45.52
CA PHE A 5 8.90 27.45 45.16
C PHE A 5 8.13 27.94 43.92
N PHE A 6 7.77 27.06 42.98
CA PHE A 6 6.52 27.21 42.20
C PHE A 6 6.11 25.87 41.55
N VAL A 7 5.14 25.22 42.19
CA VAL A 7 4.03 24.42 41.65
C VAL A 7 4.13 24.00 40.17
N LEU A 8 4.38 22.71 39.91
CA LEU A 8 4.18 22.05 38.62
C LEU A 8 2.79 21.41 38.62
N LEU A 9 1.79 22.17 38.18
CA LEU A 9 0.44 21.68 37.89
C LEU A 9 0.00 22.30 36.55
N VAL A 10 -0.45 21.43 35.66
CA VAL A 10 -1.16 21.68 34.39
C VAL A 10 -0.33 22.11 33.18
N CYS A 11 -0.09 21.15 32.28
CA CYS A 11 -0.38 21.33 30.85
C CYS A 11 -0.56 19.97 30.17
N SER A 12 -1.76 19.43 30.34
CA SER A 12 -2.41 18.53 29.39
C SER A 12 -2.63 19.26 28.07
N MET A 13 -1.58 19.27 27.24
CA MET A 13 -1.61 19.55 25.81
C MET A 13 -0.58 18.55 25.25
N VAL A 14 -0.90 17.63 24.34
CA VAL A 14 -1.52 17.90 23.06
C VAL A 14 -2.30 16.64 22.61
N LEU A 15 -3.63 16.72 22.67
CA LEU A 15 -4.50 16.03 21.73
C LEU A 15 -4.28 16.69 20.37
N THR A 16 -3.37 16.15 19.55
CA THR A 16 -3.37 16.41 18.10
C THR A 16 -3.73 15.11 17.43
N GLY A 17 -4.98 15.07 16.97
CA GLY A 17 -5.60 13.90 16.39
C GLY A 17 -4.86 13.36 15.17
N CYS A 18 -5.14 12.09 14.88
CA CYS A 18 -4.91 11.49 13.58
C CYS A 18 -5.75 12.24 12.54
N ALA A 19 -5.25 13.38 12.07
CA ALA A 19 -5.73 13.97 10.84
C ALA A 19 -5.24 13.06 9.70
N SER A 20 -6.09 12.15 9.26
CA SER A 20 -5.86 11.38 8.04
C SER A 20 -5.93 12.37 6.87
N SER A 21 -4.81 12.99 6.52
CA SER A 21 -4.70 13.78 5.31
C SER A 21 -4.91 12.82 4.14
N LYS A 22 -6.05 12.92 3.46
CA LYS A 22 -6.24 12.33 2.13
C LYS A 22 -5.30 13.06 1.18
N GLN A 23 -4.08 12.56 1.08
CA GLN A 23 -3.17 12.93 0.01
C GLN A 23 -3.69 12.22 -1.23
N GLU A 24 -4.32 12.97 -2.12
CA GLU A 24 -4.74 12.50 -3.44
C GLU A 24 -3.48 12.16 -4.23
N ASN A 25 -3.05 10.91 -4.10
CA ASN A 25 -1.89 10.37 -4.79
C ASN A 25 -2.33 10.07 -6.22
N THR A 26 -1.85 10.85 -7.20
CA THR A 26 -2.03 10.55 -8.62
C THR A 26 -1.31 9.23 -8.93
N GLN A 27 -2.02 8.11 -8.73
CA GLN A 27 -1.55 6.77 -9.03
C GLN A 27 -1.47 6.63 -10.55
N LYS A 28 -0.25 6.43 -11.07
CA LYS A 28 -0.06 6.10 -12.47
C LYS A 28 -0.25 4.59 -12.59
N GLN A 29 -1.39 4.19 -13.11
CA GLN A 29 -1.76 2.80 -13.32
C GLN A 29 -1.59 2.46 -14.79
N GLU A 30 -0.74 1.48 -15.09
CA GLU A 30 -0.52 1.00 -16.44
C GLU A 30 -1.09 -0.42 -16.57
N PHE A 31 -2.18 -0.53 -17.31
CA PHE A 31 -2.81 -1.81 -17.64
C PHE A 31 -2.23 -2.33 -18.94
N VAL A 32 -1.49 -3.43 -18.87
CA VAL A 32 -1.10 -4.18 -20.05
C VAL A 32 -2.08 -5.34 -20.21
N ARG A 33 -2.93 -5.26 -21.23
CA ARG A 33 -3.80 -6.39 -21.61
C ARG A 33 -2.96 -7.38 -22.41
N GLU A 34 -2.15 -8.18 -21.73
CA GLU A 34 -1.57 -9.37 -22.33
C GLU A 34 -2.66 -10.43 -22.43
N GLU A 35 -3.16 -10.68 -23.64
CA GLU A 35 -3.91 -11.90 -23.98
C GLU A 35 -2.92 -13.06 -23.99
N SER A 36 -2.33 -13.31 -22.82
CA SER A 36 -1.32 -14.33 -22.61
C SER A 36 -2.07 -15.61 -22.34
N SER A 37 -1.94 -16.55 -23.27
CA SER A 37 -2.23 -17.94 -23.05
C SER A 37 -1.56 -18.39 -21.75
N LEU A 38 -2.35 -18.47 -20.67
CA LEU A 38 -2.02 -19.16 -19.42
C LEU A 38 -0.67 -18.76 -18.81
N ILE A 39 -0.57 -17.58 -18.19
CA ILE A 39 0.52 -17.32 -17.24
C ILE A 39 0.29 -18.27 -16.05
N ASN A 40 1.06 -19.36 -16.00
CA ASN A 40 1.02 -20.36 -14.93
C ASN A 40 1.38 -19.73 -13.58
N SER A 41 0.35 -19.28 -12.85
CA SER A 41 0.45 -19.11 -11.40
C SER A 41 0.67 -20.49 -10.76
N PRO A 42 1.46 -20.59 -9.67
CA PRO A 42 1.73 -21.85 -8.98
C PRO A 42 0.45 -22.52 -8.46
N GLU A 43 -0.61 -21.74 -8.27
CA GLU A 43 -1.98 -22.23 -8.20
C GLU A 43 -2.66 -21.91 -9.51
N MET A 44 -3.29 -22.92 -10.13
CA MET A 44 -3.91 -22.97 -11.47
C MET A 44 -5.07 -21.96 -11.69
N MET A 45 -4.86 -20.69 -11.33
CA MET A 45 -5.78 -19.57 -11.50
C MET A 45 -5.51 -18.89 -12.85
N ASN A 46 -6.55 -18.79 -13.66
CA ASN A 46 -6.53 -18.05 -14.91
C ASN A 46 -6.74 -16.56 -14.62
N TYR A 47 -5.68 -15.76 -14.67
CA TYR A 47 -5.73 -14.31 -14.56
C TYR A 47 -5.82 -13.64 -15.93
N LYS A 48 -6.74 -12.67 -16.07
CA LYS A 48 -7.00 -11.96 -17.35
C LYS A 48 -6.06 -10.79 -17.61
N TYR A 49 -5.44 -10.23 -16.58
CA TYR A 49 -4.67 -8.99 -16.68
C TYR A 49 -3.33 -9.12 -15.98
N ARG A 50 -2.30 -8.51 -16.58
CA ARG A 50 -1.03 -8.19 -15.94
C ARG A 50 -0.93 -6.68 -15.78
N VAL A 51 -0.85 -6.21 -14.54
CA VAL A 51 -0.96 -4.78 -14.23
C VAL A 51 0.26 -4.32 -13.47
N LYS A 52 0.85 -3.20 -13.89
CA LYS A 52 1.89 -2.52 -13.11
C LYS A 52 1.25 -1.37 -12.34
N LEU A 53 1.22 -1.52 -11.02
CA LEU A 53 0.69 -0.56 -10.07
C LEU A 53 1.86 0.20 -9.45
N THR A 54 1.93 1.51 -9.66
CA THR A 54 2.99 2.36 -9.07
C THR A 54 2.37 3.33 -8.08
N GLY A 55 2.92 3.37 -6.87
CA GLY A 55 2.39 4.19 -5.78
C GLY A 55 3.44 4.44 -4.70
N LYS A 56 2.99 4.95 -3.56
CA LYS A 56 3.85 5.26 -2.42
C LYS A 56 3.17 4.78 -1.16
N SER A 57 3.77 3.81 -0.48
CA SER A 57 3.28 3.32 0.80
C SER A 57 3.34 4.41 1.87
N ASN A 58 2.52 4.27 2.92
CA ASN A 58 2.51 5.23 4.02
C ASN A 58 3.91 5.34 4.66
N ASN A 59 4.37 6.58 4.87
CA ASN A 59 5.69 6.92 5.43
C ASN A 59 6.91 6.45 4.60
N ALA A 60 6.71 5.90 3.39
CA ALA A 60 7.82 5.55 2.51
C ALA A 60 8.54 6.83 2.04
N LYS A 61 9.86 6.76 1.84
CA LYS A 61 10.62 7.89 1.25
C LYS A 61 10.43 7.97 -0.26
N GLN A 62 10.39 6.82 -0.92
CA GLN A 62 10.34 6.67 -2.39
C GLN A 62 9.07 5.95 -2.83
N LYS A 63 8.73 6.08 -4.12
CA LYS A 63 7.65 5.29 -4.74
C LYS A 63 8.11 3.85 -4.93
N SER A 64 7.16 2.93 -4.95
CA SER A 64 7.37 1.52 -5.28
C SER A 64 6.37 1.08 -6.34
N TYR A 65 6.61 -0.09 -6.91
CA TYR A 65 5.68 -0.72 -7.82
C TYR A 65 5.41 -2.17 -7.41
N TYR A 66 4.22 -2.63 -7.78
CA TYR A 66 3.83 -4.03 -7.81
C TYR A 66 3.43 -4.39 -9.23
N THR A 67 3.93 -5.50 -9.75
CA THR A 67 3.39 -6.14 -10.94
C THR A 67 2.55 -7.32 -10.49
N VAL A 68 1.28 -7.33 -10.88
CA VAL A 68 0.30 -8.31 -10.40
C VAL A 68 -0.46 -8.96 -11.56
N LEU A 69 -0.78 -10.23 -11.38
CA LEU A 69 -1.79 -10.94 -12.18
C LEU A 69 -3.13 -10.81 -11.46
N THR A 70 -4.18 -10.38 -12.16
CA THR A 70 -5.50 -10.13 -11.55
C THR A 70 -6.62 -10.34 -12.57
N ASN A 71 -7.83 -10.62 -12.05
CA ASN A 71 -9.08 -10.56 -12.80
C ASN A 71 -9.87 -9.26 -12.54
N ASP A 72 -9.43 -8.47 -11.57
CA ASP A 72 -10.04 -7.21 -11.17
C ASP A 72 -9.31 -6.01 -11.79
N LYS A 73 -10.01 -5.27 -12.65
CA LYS A 73 -9.51 -4.03 -13.25
C LYS A 73 -9.56 -2.83 -12.32
N SER A 74 -10.19 -2.93 -11.17
CA SER A 74 -10.24 -1.86 -10.17
C SER A 74 -9.15 -1.99 -9.10
N LEU A 75 -8.32 -3.03 -9.18
CA LEU A 75 -7.24 -3.28 -8.23
C LEU A 75 -6.27 -2.09 -8.18
N THR A 76 -6.03 -1.57 -6.98
CA THR A 76 -5.20 -0.38 -6.75
C THR A 76 -3.89 -0.73 -6.07
N PHE A 77 -2.91 0.18 -6.16
CA PHE A 77 -1.65 0.04 -5.44
C PHE A 77 -1.88 -0.14 -3.92
N GLU A 78 -2.76 0.67 -3.32
CA GLU A 78 -3.01 0.64 -1.88
C GLU A 78 -3.56 -0.70 -1.40
N THR A 79 -4.48 -1.31 -2.17
CA THR A 79 -5.02 -2.62 -1.84
C THR A 79 -3.93 -3.69 -1.85
N VAL A 80 -3.07 -3.68 -2.88
CA VAL A 80 -1.95 -4.63 -2.99
C VAL A 80 -0.92 -4.39 -1.88
N ASP A 81 -0.54 -3.14 -1.62
CA ASP A 81 0.42 -2.75 -0.59
C ASP A 81 -0.05 -3.16 0.81
N ARG A 82 -1.33 -2.88 1.14
CA ARG A 82 -1.92 -3.28 2.42
C ARG A 82 -1.91 -4.79 2.60
N LYS A 83 -2.29 -5.55 1.58
CA LYS A 83 -2.30 -7.02 1.65
C LYS A 83 -0.90 -7.62 1.73
N PHE A 84 0.06 -7.07 0.98
CA PHE A 84 1.45 -7.52 0.98
C PHE A 84 2.11 -7.40 2.37
N TRP A 85 1.83 -6.33 3.10
CA TRP A 85 2.35 -6.11 4.45
C TRP A 85 1.44 -6.62 5.57
N SER A 86 0.25 -7.12 5.25
CA SER A 86 -0.69 -7.65 6.23
C SER A 86 -0.20 -8.98 6.79
N SER A 87 -0.38 -9.19 8.09
CA SER A 87 -0.18 -10.50 8.73
C SER A 87 -1.45 -11.36 8.71
N SER A 88 -2.51 -10.91 8.03
CA SER A 88 -3.75 -11.66 7.91
C SER A 88 -3.57 -12.90 7.04
N ILE A 89 -3.90 -14.07 7.58
CA ILE A 89 -3.94 -15.35 6.85
C ILE A 89 -5.29 -15.44 6.13
N GLU A 90 -5.64 -14.42 5.35
CA GLU A 90 -6.73 -14.57 4.40
C GLU A 90 -6.28 -15.55 3.32
N ASP A 91 -6.88 -16.74 3.30
CA ASP A 91 -6.45 -17.89 2.50
C ASP A 91 -6.41 -17.63 0.98
N LYS A 92 -7.02 -16.54 0.48
CA LYS A 92 -7.03 -16.21 -0.95
C LYS A 92 -6.91 -14.71 -1.20
N ASN A 93 -5.88 -14.35 -1.96
CA ASN A 93 -5.79 -13.05 -2.60
C ASN A 93 -6.40 -13.12 -3.99
N ASP A 94 -7.19 -12.12 -4.38
CA ASP A 94 -7.81 -12.03 -5.71
C ASP A 94 -6.78 -11.70 -6.83
N PHE A 95 -5.51 -11.58 -6.46
CA PHE A 95 -4.38 -11.29 -7.33
C PHE A 95 -3.13 -12.04 -6.89
N TYR A 96 -2.19 -12.21 -7.82
CA TYR A 96 -0.88 -12.80 -7.57
C TYR A 96 0.23 -11.80 -7.88
N ILE A 97 1.14 -11.56 -6.94
CA ILE A 97 2.27 -10.64 -7.14
C ILE A 97 3.40 -11.39 -7.85
N VAL A 98 3.79 -10.91 -9.03
CA VAL A 98 4.90 -11.50 -9.82
C VAL A 98 6.21 -10.75 -9.66
N ALA A 99 6.16 -9.44 -9.34
CA ALA A 99 7.35 -8.62 -9.10
C ALA A 99 7.00 -7.41 -8.24
N HIS A 100 7.96 -6.91 -7.47
CA HIS A 100 7.85 -5.65 -6.75
C HIS A 100 9.22 -4.96 -6.64
N GLY A 101 9.23 -3.64 -6.47
CA GLY A 101 10.49 -2.88 -6.35
C GLY A 101 10.28 -1.40 -6.11
N ILE A 102 11.37 -0.64 -6.06
CA ILE A 102 11.34 0.83 -6.04
C ILE A 102 11.03 1.33 -7.46
N ALA A 103 10.16 2.33 -7.56
CA ALA A 103 9.88 3.00 -8.83
C ALA A 103 10.86 4.15 -9.02
N GLU A 104 11.52 4.17 -10.18
CA GLU A 104 12.39 5.26 -10.64
C GLU A 104 11.60 6.57 -10.86
#